data_AF-A0A2P6W8Y6-F1
#
_entry.id   AF-A0A2P6W8Y6-F1
#
_cell.length_a   1.000
_cell.length_b   1.000
_cell.length_c   1.000
_cell.angle_alpha   90.00
_cell.angle_beta   90.00
_cell.angle_gamma   90.00
#
_symmetry.space_group_name_H-M   'P 1'
#
loop_
_entity.id
_entity.type
_entity.pdbx_description
1 polymer ?
#
loop_
_entity_poly.entity_id
_entity_poly.type
_entity_poly.pdbx_seq_one_letter_code
_entity_poly.pdbx_strand_id
1 'polypeptide(L)'
;MVNAELEQGATEEDVKQVFEQTPRIKLVSAGDGYDSTGKIHEKMRDLERPRSDMPEAAVWEETIKVEDGTLYWIHMVHQESIVVPDNIDAIRAMFELTDQETSVKMTDKALDIE
;
A
#
# COMPACT_ATOMS: atom_id res chain seq x y z
N MET A 1 9.43 -8.62 6.35
CA MET A 1 8.41 -9.58 6.81
C MET A 1 7.80 -9.01 8.07
N VAL A 2 6.48 -9.04 8.15
CA VAL A 2 5.71 -8.62 9.33
C VAL A 2 5.00 -9.84 9.89
N ASN A 3 4.93 -9.90 11.22
CA ASN A 3 4.17 -10.86 11.99
C ASN A 3 3.27 -10.09 12.98
N ALA A 4 2.00 -10.43 13.05
CA ALA A 4 1.03 -9.77 13.91
C ALA A 4 0.12 -10.80 14.59
N GLU A 5 0.07 -10.80 15.91
CA GLU A 5 -0.89 -11.60 16.68
C GLU A 5 -2.29 -10.97 16.56
N LEU A 6 -3.28 -11.78 16.19
CA LEU A 6 -4.66 -11.33 16.01
C LEU A 6 -5.47 -11.61 17.29
N GLU A 7 -6.15 -10.58 17.81
CA GLU A 7 -7.06 -10.74 18.96
C GLU A 7 -8.32 -11.55 18.59
N GLN A 8 -8.71 -11.52 17.31
CA GLN A 8 -9.85 -12.23 16.75
C GLN A 8 -9.39 -13.02 15.53
N GLY A 9 -9.98 -14.20 15.30
CA GLY A 9 -9.64 -15.01 14.14
C GLY A 9 -10.00 -14.31 12.83
N ALA A 10 -9.12 -14.41 11.83
CA ALA A 10 -9.34 -13.95 10.48
C ALA A 10 -8.84 -15.01 9.48
N THR A 11 -9.41 -15.05 8.29
CA THR A 11 -8.89 -15.87 7.18
C THR A 11 -7.90 -15.09 6.33
N GLU A 12 -7.09 -15.80 5.53
CA GLU A 12 -6.23 -15.15 4.52
C GLU A 12 -7.04 -14.27 3.56
N GLU A 13 -8.26 -14.69 3.22
CA GLU A 13 -9.16 -13.96 2.32
C GLU A 13 -9.67 -12.66 2.95
N ASP A 14 -10.05 -12.70 4.24
CA ASP A 14 -10.45 -11.49 4.97
C ASP A 14 -9.34 -10.44 4.95
N VAL A 15 -8.09 -10.88 5.15
CA VAL A 15 -6.91 -9.99 5.17
C VAL A 15 -6.63 -9.42 3.78
N LYS A 16 -6.70 -10.23 2.73
CA LYS A 16 -6.57 -9.77 1.34
C LYS A 16 -7.61 -8.70 1.02
N GLN A 17 -8.88 -8.96 1.36
CA GLN A 17 -9.96 -8.01 1.14
C GLN A 17 -9.72 -6.68 1.87
N VAL A 18 -9.23 -6.72 3.11
CA VAL A 18 -8.89 -5.51 3.86
C VAL A 18 -7.75 -4.74 3.18
N PHE A 19 -6.68 -5.42 2.74
CA PHE A 19 -5.58 -4.77 2.03
C PHE A 19 -6.02 -4.14 0.70
N GLU A 20 -6.89 -4.81 -0.08
CA GLU A 20 -7.44 -4.26 -1.33
C GLU A 20 -8.32 -3.02 -1.11
N GLN A 21 -9.02 -2.95 0.02
CA GLN A 21 -9.91 -1.83 0.35
C GLN A 21 -9.19 -0.67 1.05
N THR A 22 -7.95 -0.88 1.50
CA THR A 22 -7.19 0.14 2.22
C THR A 22 -6.50 1.07 1.22
N PRO A 23 -6.76 2.39 1.27
CA PRO A 23 -6.08 3.34 0.38
C PRO A 23 -4.56 3.22 0.46
N ARG A 24 -3.88 3.38 -0.68
CA ARG A 24 -2.41 3.37 -0.78
C ARG A 24 -1.75 2.04 -0.40
N ILE A 25 -2.50 0.94 -0.44
CA ILE A 25 -1.97 -0.42 -0.43
C ILE A 25 -2.32 -1.08 -1.76
N LYS A 26 -1.33 -1.71 -2.41
CA LYS A 26 -1.55 -2.51 -3.62
C LYS A 26 -1.13 -3.95 -3.37
N LEU A 27 -2.00 -4.89 -3.72
CA LEU A 27 -1.61 -6.30 -3.83
C LEU A 27 -0.82 -6.50 -5.12
N VAL A 28 0.29 -7.23 -5.03
CA VAL A 28 1.12 -7.64 -6.17
C VAL A 28 1.34 -9.14 -6.12
N SER A 29 1.49 -9.74 -7.30
CA SER A 29 1.71 -11.16 -7.48
C SER A 29 3.09 -11.42 -8.07
N ALA A 30 3.87 -12.30 -7.43
CA ALA A 30 5.09 -12.83 -8.01
C ALA A 30 4.78 -13.69 -9.25
N GLY A 31 3.59 -14.33 -9.29
CA GLY A 31 3.08 -15.05 -10.46
C GLY A 31 2.91 -14.19 -11.71
N ASP A 32 2.64 -12.89 -11.55
CA ASP A 32 2.57 -11.91 -12.64
C ASP A 32 3.95 -11.37 -13.07
N GLY A 33 5.01 -11.92 -12.50
CA GLY A 33 6.40 -11.56 -12.80
C GLY A 33 7.01 -10.55 -11.85
N TYR A 34 6.29 -10.07 -10.82
CA TYR A 34 6.77 -9.07 -9.86
C TYR A 34 7.43 -9.71 -8.62
N ASP A 35 8.35 -10.65 -8.80
CA ASP A 35 9.01 -11.41 -7.72
C ASP A 35 10.07 -10.64 -6.90
N SER A 36 10.33 -9.38 -7.24
CA SER A 36 11.37 -8.58 -6.60
C SER A 36 11.08 -7.09 -6.68
N THR A 37 11.63 -6.33 -5.75
CA THR A 37 11.47 -4.87 -5.69
C THR A 37 11.98 -4.18 -6.97
N GLY A 38 13.05 -4.70 -7.59
CA GLY A 38 13.59 -4.16 -8.83
C GLY A 38 12.61 -4.22 -10.00
N LYS A 39 11.83 -5.31 -10.13
CA LYS A 39 10.81 -5.43 -11.18
C LYS A 39 9.60 -4.53 -10.94
N ILE A 40 9.23 -4.32 -9.68
CA ILE A 40 8.19 -3.34 -9.32
C ILE A 40 8.67 -1.92 -9.64
N HIS A 41 9.92 -1.58 -9.31
CA HIS A 41 10.49 -0.28 -9.66
C HIS A 41 10.58 -0.08 -11.18
N GLU A 42 10.98 -1.11 -11.94
CA GLU A 42 10.99 -1.04 -13.41
C GLU A 42 9.58 -0.82 -13.97
N LYS A 43 8.55 -1.46 -13.41
CA LYS A 43 7.14 -1.17 -13.77
C LYS A 43 6.81 0.32 -13.58
N MET A 44 7.25 0.95 -12.49
CA MET A 44 7.00 2.38 -12.26
C MET A 44 7.73 3.26 -13.28
N ARG A 45 8.91 2.84 -13.74
CA ARG A 45 9.65 3.48 -14.85
C ARG A 45 8.89 3.34 -16.17
N ASP A 46 8.40 2.15 -16.48
CA ASP A 46 7.64 1.86 -17.71
C ASP A 46 6.29 2.58 -17.75
N LEU A 47 5.66 2.81 -16.58
CA LEU A 47 4.47 3.64 -16.43
C LEU A 47 4.74 5.14 -16.50
N GLU A 48 6.01 5.54 -16.69
CA GLU A 48 6.45 6.94 -16.74
C GLU A 48 6.00 7.78 -15.53
N ARG A 49 5.84 7.15 -14.36
CA ARG A 49 5.54 7.89 -13.12
C ARG A 49 6.65 8.90 -12.85
N PRO A 50 6.34 10.12 -12.38
CA PRO A 50 7.36 11.09 -12.02
C PRO A 50 8.39 10.46 -11.07
N ARG A 51 9.67 10.49 -11.43
CA ARG A 51 10.78 9.87 -10.67
C ARG A 51 10.63 8.37 -10.39
N SER A 52 9.71 7.70 -11.09
CA SER A 52 9.37 6.29 -10.84
C SER A 52 8.81 6.05 -9.44
N ASP A 53 8.11 7.07 -8.92
CA ASP A 53 7.51 7.07 -7.60
C ASP A 53 6.40 6.01 -7.48
N MET A 54 6.40 5.27 -6.38
CA MET A 54 5.30 4.41 -5.93
C MET A 54 4.93 4.77 -4.49
N PRO A 55 4.08 5.79 -4.27
CA PRO A 55 3.68 6.16 -2.92
C PRO A 55 2.86 5.06 -2.21
N GLU A 56 2.34 4.08 -2.94
CA GLU A 56 1.63 2.92 -2.40
C GLU A 56 2.58 1.88 -1.78
N ALA A 57 2.18 1.25 -0.67
CA ALA A 57 2.84 0.06 -0.18
C ALA A 57 2.42 -1.16 -1.02
N ALA A 58 3.36 -1.96 -1.49
CA ALA A 58 3.06 -3.16 -2.28
C ALA A 58 3.15 -4.41 -1.40
N VAL A 59 2.05 -5.14 -1.19
CA VAL A 59 2.02 -6.40 -0.44
C VAL A 59 2.03 -7.56 -1.43
N TRP A 60 2.91 -8.53 -1.23
CA TRP A 60 2.87 -9.75 -2.04
C TRP A 60 1.74 -10.66 -1.58
N GLU A 61 0.76 -10.89 -2.46
CA GLU A 61 -0.45 -11.65 -2.15
C GLU A 61 -0.13 -13.06 -1.64
N GLU A 62 0.85 -13.72 -2.27
CA GLU A 62 1.23 -15.10 -1.93
C GLU A 62 1.90 -15.22 -0.56
N THR A 63 2.31 -14.10 0.02
CA THR A 63 2.97 -14.05 1.34
C THR A 63 2.00 -13.86 2.49
N ILE A 64 0.73 -13.55 2.19
CA ILE A 64 -0.32 -13.39 3.21
C ILE A 64 -0.66 -14.77 3.77
N LYS A 65 -0.37 -14.97 5.06
CA LYS A 65 -0.62 -16.24 5.76
C LYS A 65 -1.19 -16.00 7.13
N VAL A 66 -2.19 -16.79 7.53
CA VAL A 66 -2.72 -16.81 8.90
C VAL A 66 -2.52 -18.21 9.47
N GLU A 67 -1.68 -18.31 10.50
CA GLU A 67 -1.36 -19.58 11.17
C GLU A 67 -1.42 -19.38 12.68
N ASP A 68 -2.18 -20.24 13.37
CA ASP A 68 -2.32 -20.23 14.85
C ASP A 68 -2.62 -18.84 15.46
N GLY A 69 -3.47 -18.06 14.80
CA GLY A 69 -3.84 -16.71 15.25
C GLY A 69 -2.80 -15.63 14.94
N THR A 70 -1.75 -15.94 14.18
CA THR A 70 -0.73 -14.99 13.74
C THR A 70 -0.86 -14.73 12.24
N LEU A 71 -0.93 -13.46 11.86
CA LEU A 71 -0.89 -12.99 10.47
C LEU A 71 0.56 -12.69 10.06
N TYR A 72 0.95 -13.14 8.87
CA TYR A 72 2.23 -12.89 8.22
C TYR A 72 2.03 -12.26 6.86
N TRP A 73 2.91 -11.32 6.48
CA TRP A 73 3.05 -10.85 5.10
C TRP A 73 4.43 -10.23 4.84
N ILE A 74 4.74 -10.05 3.56
CA ILE A 74 5.89 -9.27 3.08
C ILE A 74 5.36 -8.14 2.21
N HIS A 75 5.92 -6.95 2.40
CA HIS A 75 5.61 -5.79 1.57
C HIS A 75 6.89 -5.04 1.19
N MET A 76 6.79 -4.27 0.11
CA MET A 76 7.78 -3.32 -0.36
C MET A 76 7.34 -1.90 0.00
N VAL A 77 8.33 -1.07 0.29
CA VAL A 77 8.19 0.38 0.46
C VAL A 77 9.09 1.06 -0.56
N HIS A 78 8.54 1.98 -1.36
CA HIS A 78 9.35 2.92 -2.12
C HIS A 78 9.64 4.13 -1.23
N GLN A 79 10.81 4.10 -0.58
CA GLN A 79 11.17 5.06 0.47
C GLN A 79 11.20 6.52 0.03
N GLU A 80 11.40 6.78 -1.26
CA GLU A 80 11.52 8.12 -1.83
C GLU A 80 10.17 8.85 -1.93
N SER A 81 9.06 8.11 -2.00
CA SER A 81 7.74 8.70 -2.30
C SER A 81 6.64 8.35 -1.30
N ILE A 82 6.77 7.30 -0.49
CA ILE A 82 5.67 6.82 0.37
C ILE A 82 5.07 7.90 1.29
N VAL A 83 5.90 8.81 1.80
CA VAL A 83 5.46 9.89 2.71
C VAL A 83 4.91 11.13 1.99
N VAL A 84 5.03 11.22 0.66
CA VAL A 84 4.58 12.40 -0.12
C VAL A 84 3.10 12.68 0.08
N PRO A 85 2.17 11.72 -0.13
CA PRO A 85 0.74 12.00 0.05
C PRO A 85 0.39 12.32 1.51
N ASP A 86 1.06 11.69 2.48
CA ASP A 86 0.82 11.91 3.91
C ASP A 86 1.12 13.35 4.33
N ASN A 87 2.14 13.97 3.75
CA ASN A 87 2.45 15.39 4.02
C ASN A 87 1.32 16.31 3.52
N ILE A 88 0.69 16.01 2.38
CA ILE A 88 -0.42 16.80 1.85
C ILE A 88 -1.64 16.67 2.76
N ASP A 89 -1.95 15.46 3.22
CA ASP A 89 -3.07 15.23 4.14
C ASP A 89 -2.82 15.85 5.52
N ALA A 90 -1.59 15.77 6.03
CA ALA A 90 -1.20 16.41 7.28
C ALA A 90 -1.43 17.92 7.25
N ILE A 91 -1.13 18.59 6.13
CA ILE A 91 -1.44 20.02 5.95
C ILE A 91 -2.95 20.24 6.08
N ARG A 92 -3.78 19.47 5.38
CA ARG A 92 -5.25 19.66 5.46
C ARG A 92 -5.79 19.39 6.85
N ALA A 93 -5.24 18.41 7.56
CA ALA A 93 -5.61 18.09 8.94
C ALA A 93 -5.21 19.21 9.92
N MET A 94 -3.97 19.71 9.84
CA MET A 94 -3.46 20.78 10.72
C MET A 94 -4.26 22.08 10.63
N PHE A 95 -4.85 22.35 9.46
CA PHE A 95 -5.64 23.54 9.20
C PHE A 95 -7.16 23.27 9.17
N GLU A 96 -7.59 22.06 9.55
CA GLU A 96 -9.00 21.66 9.60
C GLU A 96 -9.77 21.93 8.29
N LEU A 97 -9.10 21.77 7.14
CA LEU A 97 -9.64 22.19 5.84
C LEU A 97 -10.73 21.25 5.31
N THR A 98 -10.66 19.98 5.68
CA THR A 98 -11.60 18.94 5.26
C THR A 98 -11.45 17.69 6.15
N ASP A 99 -12.39 16.77 6.06
CA ASP A 99 -12.32 15.48 6.75
C ASP A 99 -11.26 14.56 6.13
N GLN A 100 -10.89 13.52 6.88
CA GLN A 100 -9.84 12.57 6.48
C GLN A 100 -10.11 11.92 5.12
N GLU A 101 -11.33 11.40 4.91
CA GLU A 101 -11.69 10.65 3.72
C GLU A 101 -11.63 11.55 2.47
N THR A 102 -12.16 12.77 2.59
CA THR A 102 -12.10 13.76 1.52
C THR A 102 -10.66 14.18 1.23
N SER A 103 -9.81 14.39 2.26
CA SER A 103 -8.40 14.76 2.07
C SER A 103 -7.65 13.68 1.28
N VAL A 104 -7.75 12.43 1.72
CA VAL A 104 -7.07 11.28 1.09
C VAL A 104 -7.49 11.17 -0.37
N LYS A 105 -8.79 11.20 -0.66
CA LYS A 105 -9.31 11.16 -2.05
C LYS A 105 -8.82 12.32 -2.91
N MET A 106 -8.74 13.53 -2.34
CA MET A 106 -8.22 14.70 -3.07
C MET A 106 -6.73 14.55 -3.38
N THR A 107 -5.94 14.06 -2.43
CA THR A 107 -4.50 13.80 -2.60
C THR A 107 -4.27 12.71 -3.62
N ASP A 108 -4.93 11.57 -3.48
CA ASP A 108 -4.73 10.40 -4.32
C ASP A 108 -5.11 10.71 -5.77
N LYS A 109 -6.25 11.39 -5.98
CA LYS A 109 -6.65 11.89 -7.30
C LYS A 109 -5.64 12.87 -7.91
N ALA A 110 -5.04 13.73 -7.11
CA ALA A 110 -4.08 14.73 -7.60
C ALA A 110 -2.71 14.13 -7.96
N LEU A 111 -2.36 13.00 -7.33
CA LEU A 111 -1.09 12.29 -7.52
C LEU A 111 -1.20 11.05 -8.41
N ASP A 112 -2.38 10.80 -8.97
CA ASP A 112 -2.69 9.60 -9.78
C ASP A 112 -2.35 8.30 -9.02
N ILE A 113 -2.87 8.23 -7.78
CA ILE A 113 -2.81 7.08 -6.89
C ILE A 113 -4.18 6.40 -6.94
N GLU A 114 -4.19 5.08 -7.15
CA GLU A 114 -5.40 4.24 -7.16
C GLU A 114 -5.66 3.61 -5.78
#